data_AF-A0A2A2F4X1-F1
#
_entry.id   AF-A0A2A2F4X1-F1
#
_cell.length_a   1.000
_cell.length_b   1.000
_cell.length_c   1.000
_cell.angle_alpha   90.00
_cell.angle_beta   90.00
_cell.angle_gamma   90.00
#
_symmetry.space_group_name_H-M   'P 1'
#
loop_
_entity.id
_entity.type
_entity.pdbx_description
1 polymer ?
#
loop_
_entity_poly.entity_id
_entity_poly.type
_entity_poly.pdbx_seq_one_letter_code
_entity_poly.pdbx_strand_id
1 'polypeptide(L)'
;MSRLRSDIHIEVTQACEALQKAEVVPQEELEIIATDVLLRVRTPNEGGEDTTLVNRIRAELIDHVSSLGVTVLPIRRSVSQRLDGPVNGPPAA
;
A
#
# COMPACT_ATOMS: atom_id res chain seq x y z
N MET A 1 -26.72 5.87 -1.75
CA MET A 1 -25.24 5.78 -1.59
C MET A 1 -24.98 4.91 -0.36
N SER A 2 -24.11 3.89 -0.46
CA SER A 2 -23.89 2.90 0.62
C SER A 2 -23.02 3.49 1.74
N ARG A 3 -23.42 3.36 3.01
CA ARG A 3 -22.71 3.93 4.19
C ARG A 3 -21.21 3.63 4.19
N LEU A 4 -20.85 2.39 3.85
CA LEU A 4 -19.46 1.92 3.77
C LEU A 4 -18.56 2.75 2.82
N ARG A 5 -19.10 3.26 1.70
CA ARG A 5 -18.31 4.14 0.80
C ARG A 5 -17.98 5.48 1.46
N SER A 6 -18.88 5.99 2.30
CA SER A 6 -18.66 7.24 3.03
C SER A 6 -17.63 7.05 4.12
N ASP A 7 -17.65 5.91 4.82
CA ASP A 7 -16.75 5.63 5.95
C ASP A 7 -15.31 5.45 5.48
N ILE A 8 -15.07 4.71 4.37
CA ILE A 8 -13.74 4.58 3.77
C ILE A 8 -13.18 5.93 3.36
N HIS A 9 -13.98 6.76 2.67
CA HIS A 9 -13.54 8.07 2.20
C HIS A 9 -13.12 9.00 3.35
N ILE A 10 -13.90 9.02 4.43
CA ILE A 10 -13.59 9.83 5.63
C ILE A 10 -12.29 9.35 6.27
N GLU A 11 -12.13 8.05 6.50
CA GLU A 11 -10.94 7.50 7.14
C GLU A 11 -9.69 7.68 6.27
N VAL A 12 -9.79 7.49 4.96
CA VAL A 12 -8.68 7.74 4.02
C VAL A 12 -8.27 9.22 4.07
N THR A 13 -9.23 10.14 4.01
CA THR A 13 -8.94 11.58 4.05
C THR A 13 -8.21 11.96 5.34
N GLN A 14 -8.68 11.46 6.49
CA GLN A 14 -8.04 11.70 7.78
C GLN A 14 -6.63 11.07 7.86
N ALA A 15 -6.48 9.82 7.40
CA ALA A 15 -5.19 9.14 7.45
C ALA A 15 -4.16 9.78 6.49
N CYS A 16 -4.61 10.40 5.40
CA CYS A 16 -3.76 11.13 4.47
C CYS A 16 -3.45 12.58 4.88
N GLU A 17 -3.96 13.11 6.00
CA GLU A 17 -3.65 14.48 6.44
C GLU A 17 -2.14 14.72 6.59
N ALA A 18 -1.40 13.73 7.09
CA ALA A 18 0.05 13.78 7.22
C ALA A 18 0.77 13.88 5.86
N LEU A 19 0.15 13.40 4.78
CA LEU A 19 0.71 13.38 3.43
C LEU A 19 0.45 14.69 2.66
N GLN A 20 -0.41 15.59 3.14
CA GLN A 20 -0.75 16.84 2.43
C GLN A 20 0.44 17.78 2.20
N LYS A 21 1.53 17.59 2.94
CA LYS A 21 2.78 18.36 2.81
C LYS A 21 3.89 17.58 2.11
N ALA A 22 3.67 16.31 1.81
CA ALA A 22 4.66 15.46 1.18
C ALA A 22 4.63 15.68 -0.33
N GLU A 23 5.80 15.83 -0.97
CA GLU A 23 5.88 15.83 -2.43
C GLU A 23 5.89 14.40 -2.98
N VAL A 24 6.38 13.46 -2.17
CA VAL A 24 6.65 12.07 -2.55
C VAL A 24 6.32 11.14 -1.37
N VAL A 25 5.67 10.01 -1.65
CA VAL A 25 5.37 8.97 -0.64
C VAL A 25 5.77 7.58 -1.14
N PRO A 26 6.49 6.76 -0.35
CA PRO A 26 6.71 5.35 -0.66
C PRO A 26 5.41 4.55 -0.68
N GLN A 27 5.29 3.58 -1.60
CA GLN A 27 4.14 2.66 -1.62
C GLN A 27 3.98 1.88 -0.31
N GLU A 28 5.08 1.59 0.40
CA GLU A 28 5.06 0.93 1.71
C GLU A 28 4.29 1.74 2.77
N GLU A 29 4.44 3.07 2.77
CA GLU A 29 3.68 3.97 3.66
C GLU A 29 2.19 3.93 3.35
N LEU A 30 1.82 3.85 2.06
CA LEU A 30 0.42 3.71 1.66
C LEU A 30 -0.19 2.38 2.11
N GLU A 31 0.57 1.30 2.13
CA GLU A 31 0.11 0.00 2.63
C GLU A 31 -0.08 0.01 4.16
N ILE A 32 0.76 0.74 4.89
CA ILE A 32 0.59 0.97 6.34
C ILE A 32 -0.71 1.73 6.58
N ILE A 33 -0.95 2.82 5.85
CA ILE A 33 -2.18 3.59 5.94
C ILE A 33 -3.41 2.74 5.57
N ALA A 34 -3.33 1.96 4.50
CA ALA A 34 -4.41 1.07 4.08
C ALA A 34 -4.79 0.07 5.17
N THR A 35 -3.79 -0.47 5.88
CA THR A 35 -3.99 -1.39 7.00
C THR A 35 -4.67 -0.69 8.18
N ASP A 36 -4.26 0.53 8.52
CA ASP A 36 -4.88 1.30 9.60
C ASP A 36 -6.34 1.65 9.29
N VAL A 37 -6.63 2.14 8.07
CA VAL A 37 -7.99 2.39 7.59
C VAL A 37 -8.82 1.11 7.64
N LEU A 38 -8.26 -0.03 7.20
CA LEU A 38 -8.95 -1.31 7.26
C LEU A 38 -9.34 -1.67 8.70
N LEU A 39 -8.47 -1.47 9.68
CA LEU A 39 -8.76 -1.78 11.09
C LEU A 39 -9.89 -0.91 11.65
N ARG A 40 -10.03 0.33 11.18
CA ARG A 40 -11.08 1.27 11.63
C ARG A 40 -12.43 1.04 10.96
N VAL A 41 -12.42 0.69 9.68
CA VAL A 41 -13.64 0.46 8.88
C VAL A 41 -14.17 -0.96 9.07
N ARG A 42 -13.30 -1.93 9.35
CA ARG A 42 -13.72 -3.33 9.53
C ARG A 42 -14.62 -3.48 10.75
N THR A 43 -15.79 -4.07 10.54
CA THR A 43 -16.66 -4.45 11.66
C THR A 43 -16.18 -5.77 12.28
N PRO A 44 -16.20 -5.90 13.62
CA PRO A 44 -15.63 -7.05 14.32
C PRO A 44 -16.34 -8.39 14.01
N ASN A 45 -17.48 -8.37 13.32
CA ASN A 45 -18.26 -9.56 13.00
C ASN A 45 -17.97 -10.14 11.59
N GLU A 46 -17.14 -9.49 10.78
CA GLU A 46 -16.71 -10.04 9.49
C GLU A 46 -15.47 -10.92 9.70
N GLY A 47 -15.74 -12.21 9.91
CA GLY A 47 -14.73 -13.27 9.97
C GLY A 47 -14.10 -13.52 8.60
N GLY A 48 -13.14 -12.68 8.22
CA GLY A 48 -12.36 -12.83 6.99
C GLY A 48 -11.69 -11.52 6.60
N GLU A 49 -10.55 -11.64 5.91
CA GLU A 49 -9.95 -10.50 5.20
C GLU A 49 -10.80 -10.26 3.94
N ASP A 50 -11.67 -9.26 3.95
CA ASP A 50 -12.46 -8.91 2.76
C ASP A 50 -11.54 -8.27 1.72
N THR A 51 -11.04 -9.08 0.79
CA THR A 51 -10.19 -8.65 -0.33
C THR A 51 -10.85 -7.52 -1.15
N THR A 52 -12.18 -7.46 -1.18
CA THR A 52 -12.91 -6.36 -1.84
C THR A 52 -12.78 -5.06 -1.06
N LEU A 53 -12.87 -5.10 0.27
CA LEU A 53 -12.68 -3.95 1.14
C LEU A 53 -11.24 -3.43 1.04
N VAL A 54 -10.25 -4.33 1.13
CA VAL A 54 -8.82 -3.98 1.00
C VAL A 54 -8.55 -3.30 -0.34
N ASN A 55 -9.03 -3.88 -1.45
CA ASN A 55 -8.82 -3.30 -2.78
C ASN A 55 -9.51 -1.94 -2.94
N ARG A 56 -10.67 -1.72 -2.30
CA ARG A 56 -11.34 -0.41 -2.29
C ARG A 56 -10.55 0.64 -1.53
N ILE A 57 -10.05 0.29 -0.34
CA ILE A 57 -9.22 1.20 0.46
C ILE A 57 -7.96 1.60 -0.32
N ARG A 58 -7.27 0.63 -0.94
CA ARG A 58 -6.10 0.92 -1.78
C ARG A 58 -6.42 1.84 -2.96
N ALA A 59 -7.52 1.59 -3.66
CA ALA A 59 -7.93 2.43 -4.79
C ALA A 59 -8.21 3.87 -4.33
N GLU A 60 -8.96 4.05 -3.24
CA GLU A 60 -9.27 5.37 -2.68
C GLU A 60 -8.01 6.10 -2.22
N LEU A 61 -7.04 5.40 -1.62
CA LEU A 61 -5.75 5.98 -1.22
C LEU A 61 -4.95 6.48 -2.41
N ILE A 62 -4.85 5.68 -3.47
CA ILE A 62 -4.12 6.08 -4.69
C ILE A 62 -4.78 7.30 -5.34
N ASP A 63 -6.11 7.29 -5.48
CA ASP A 63 -6.87 8.39 -6.04
C ASP A 63 -6.71 9.67 -5.20
N HIS A 64 -6.80 9.56 -3.87
CA HIS A 64 -6.65 10.69 -2.96
C HIS A 64 -5.23 11.28 -3.01
N VAL A 65 -4.20 10.46 -2.89
CA VAL A 65 -2.79 10.87 -2.94
C VAL A 65 -2.45 11.49 -4.29
N SER A 66 -2.97 10.93 -5.39
CA SER A 66 -2.82 11.51 -6.72
C SER A 66 -3.52 12.87 -6.83
N SER A 67 -4.68 13.06 -6.19
CA SER A 67 -5.40 14.34 -6.19
C SER A 67 -4.67 15.46 -5.43
N LEU A 68 -3.85 15.07 -4.44
CA LEU A 68 -2.98 15.98 -3.68
C LEU A 68 -1.72 16.38 -4.46
N GLY A 69 -1.48 15.80 -5.65
CA GLY A 69 -0.27 16.03 -6.44
C GLY A 69 0.97 15.31 -5.90
N VAL A 70 0.78 14.36 -4.98
CA VAL A 70 1.86 13.60 -4.36
C VAL A 70 2.27 12.45 -5.28
N THR A 71 3.58 12.30 -5.50
CA THR A 71 4.10 11.20 -6.32
C THR A 71 4.29 9.94 -5.47
N VAL A 72 3.69 8.83 -5.87
CA VAL A 72 3.90 7.52 -5.21
C VAL A 72 5.14 6.84 -5.79
N LEU A 73 6.11 6.52 -4.93
CA LEU A 73 7.27 5.72 -5.32
C LEU A 73 6.92 4.23 -5.26
N PRO A 74 7.22 3.45 -6.31
CA PRO A 74 7.00 2.01 -6.27
C PRO A 74 7.90 1.37 -5.21
N ILE A 75 7.43 0.25 -4.64
CA ILE A 75 8.27 -0.61 -3.79
C ILE A 75 9.55 -0.91 -4.59
N ARG A 76 10.70 -0.47 -4.08
CA ARG A 76 11.97 -0.95 -4.60
C ARG A 76 12.05 -2.41 -4.20
N ARG A 77 11.59 -3.31 -5.08
CA ARG A 77 12.02 -4.70 -5.04
C ARG A 77 13.53 -4.64 -5.21
N SER A 78 14.26 -4.66 -4.10
CA SER A 78 15.67 -4.97 -4.07
C SER A 78 15.81 -6.19 -4.94
N VAL A 79 16.41 -6.00 -6.12
CA VAL A 79 16.76 -7.07 -7.01
C VAL A 79 17.55 -8.02 -6.12
N SER A 80 17.00 -9.19 -5.79
CA SER A 80 17.83 -10.30 -5.37
C SER A 80 18.80 -10.48 -6.54
N GLN A 81 19.99 -9.92 -6.39
CA GLN A 81 21.14 -10.30 -7.19
C GLN A 81 21.12 -11.81 -7.15
N ARG A 82 20.87 -12.42 -8.31
CA ARG A 82 21.10 -13.84 -8.50
C ARG A 82 22.52 -14.07 -7.97
N LEU A 83 22.63 -14.81 -6.87
CA LEU A 83 23.86 -15.48 -6.47
C LEU A 83 24.15 -16.62 -7.47
N ASP A 84 24.10 -16.32 -8.77
CA ASP A 84 24.72 -17.11 -9.83
C ASP A 84 26.13 -16.54 -9.98
N GLY A 85 26.93 -16.69 -8.93
CA GLY A 85 28.38 -16.63 -9.10
C GLY A 85 28.79 -17.81 -9.98
N PRO A 86 29.78 -17.67 -10.89
CA PRO A 86 30.25 -18.80 -11.67
C PRO A 86 30.72 -19.88 -10.70
N VAL A 87 30.08 -21.06 -10.77
CA VAL A 87 30.65 -22.28 -10.19
C VAL A 87 31.86 -22.58 -11.04
N ASN A 88 32.99 -21.92 -10.73
CA ASN A 88 34.28 -22.28 -11.26
C ASN A 88 34.50 -23.74 -10.84
N GLY A 89 34.32 -24.66 -11.78
CA GLY A 89 34.76 -26.03 -11.61
C GLY A 89 36.26 -26.02 -11.29
N PRO A 90 36.74 -26.95 -10.45
CA PRO A 90 38.18 -27.13 -10.31
C PRO A 90 38.78 -27.54 -11.68
N PRO A 91 39.99 -27.04 -12.01
CA PRO A 91 40.59 -27.23 -13.33
C PRO A 91 40.90 -28.70 -13.57
N ALA A 92 40.85 -29.11 -14.84
CA ALA A 92 41.35 -30.41 -15.27
C ALA A 92 42.83 -30.59 -14.89
N ALA A 93 43.12 -31.67 -14.15
CA ALA A 93 44.44 -32.29 -14.00
C ALA A 93 44.26 -33.75 -13.56
#